data_AF-A0A971ZWZ0-F1
#
_entry.id   AF-A0A971ZWZ0-F1
#
_cell.length_a   1.000
_cell.length_b   1.000
_cell.length_c   1.000
_cell.angle_alpha   90.00
_cell.angle_beta   90.00
_cell.angle_gamma   90.00
#
_symmetry.space_group_name_H-M   'P 1'
#
loop_
_entity.id
_entity.type
_entity.pdbx_description
1 polymer ?
#
loop_
_entity_poly.entity_id
_entity_poly.type
_entity_poly.pdbx_seq_one_letter_code
_entity_poly.pdbx_strand_id
1 'polypeptide(L)'
;MGSQPPSPLPDSTETGTPALADPYRAWLGIQTTERPPSHYALLGVPELEDNVHAINEAARKAKKTVRAYQIGKYRSQALAVLTEIGQAVDVLTHRDKKSAYDAHRLTVSLRKAEDLFPQTDMDRSLDQLFVEWLTACAGTGLPVVQILPDMMQWCLKRNFAWPRRGEEDLPLPMGLWLYRDVAIVARCVERGPFERRAEAVKQIQQAAGLPESLSRLVVMDVFRRPQSFALMPEVRLAAEQPRELLQQWVNRLAACDAAIPQRSDTFEAMAFVLGLAEEDGSPIAEPIRPQIIVAQKPSPLVLLWDDVRDRLDTVLDVAMTLPARYPQYLPTLRWVAILAGGIVLAIIVALVLAAAL
;
A
#
# COMPACT_ATOMS: atom_id res chain seq x y z
N MET A 1 18.44 -17.75 47.77
CA MET A 1 19.48 -18.40 46.96
C MET A 1 18.94 -19.76 46.52
N GLY A 2 18.84 -19.99 45.22
CA GLY A 2 18.35 -21.25 44.67
C GLY A 2 17.71 -21.09 43.30
N SER A 3 18.47 -20.58 42.32
CA SER A 3 18.03 -20.48 40.92
C SER A 3 18.13 -21.86 40.29
N GLN A 4 17.00 -22.49 39.97
CA GLN A 4 16.95 -23.76 39.25
C GLN A 4 17.22 -23.52 37.75
N PRO A 5 18.18 -24.22 37.12
CA PRO A 5 18.43 -24.07 35.69
C PRO A 5 17.31 -24.72 34.87
N PRO A 6 17.01 -24.21 33.66
CA PRO A 6 15.98 -24.80 32.81
C PRO A 6 16.36 -26.21 32.36
N SER A 7 15.40 -27.13 32.44
CA SER A 7 15.56 -28.55 32.11
C SER A 7 16.14 -28.77 30.70
N PRO A 8 17.08 -29.70 30.52
CA PRO A 8 17.52 -30.11 29.20
C PRO A 8 16.45 -31.00 28.55
N LEU A 9 16.15 -30.73 27.27
CA LEU A 9 15.32 -31.60 26.44
C LEU A 9 15.96 -32.98 26.31
N PRO A 10 15.17 -34.06 26.19
CA PRO A 10 15.70 -35.42 26.11
C PRO A 10 16.49 -35.61 24.82
N ASP A 11 17.69 -36.13 24.98
CA ASP A 11 18.56 -36.57 23.90
C ASP A 11 18.21 -38.03 23.55
N SER A 12 17.96 -38.32 22.27
CA SER A 12 18.19 -39.59 21.56
C SER A 12 17.30 -39.72 20.32
N THR A 13 17.95 -39.57 19.15
CA THR A 13 17.80 -40.40 17.94
C THR A 13 16.41 -40.96 17.57
N GLU A 14 15.74 -40.36 16.58
CA GLU A 14 15.13 -41.03 15.41
C GLU A 14 14.37 -40.03 14.53
N THR A 15 14.60 -40.11 13.21
CA THR A 15 13.89 -39.41 12.11
C THR A 15 13.96 -37.87 12.05
N GLY A 16 14.43 -37.34 10.91
CA GLY A 16 14.67 -35.91 10.67
C GLY A 16 13.46 -35.04 11.03
N THR A 17 13.60 -34.23 12.08
CA THR A 17 12.56 -33.30 12.52
C THR A 17 12.53 -32.11 11.55
N PRO A 18 11.45 -31.89 10.77
CA PRO A 18 11.35 -30.76 9.84
C PRO A 18 11.32 -29.39 10.55
N ALA A 19 11.17 -29.36 11.88
CA ALA A 19 11.09 -28.14 12.69
C ALA A 19 12.39 -27.32 12.78
N LEU A 20 13.52 -27.84 12.28
CA LEU A 20 14.81 -27.17 12.26
C LEU A 20 15.35 -26.87 10.86
N ALA A 21 14.57 -27.17 9.81
CA ALA A 21 14.94 -26.87 8.42
C ALA A 21 14.78 -25.39 8.06
N ASP A 22 13.98 -24.63 8.82
CA ASP A 22 13.72 -23.21 8.59
C ASP A 22 13.98 -22.39 9.87
N PRO A 23 15.13 -21.69 9.97
CA PRO A 23 15.47 -20.91 11.15
C PRO A 23 14.51 -19.73 11.38
N TYR A 24 13.88 -19.20 10.33
CA TYR A 24 12.92 -18.10 10.44
C TYR A 24 11.64 -18.56 11.14
N ARG A 25 11.10 -19.72 10.75
CA ARG A 25 9.91 -20.27 11.40
C ARG A 25 10.22 -20.75 12.82
N ALA A 26 11.34 -21.44 13.01
CA ALA A 26 11.70 -22.04 14.29
C ALA A 26 12.06 -21.01 15.37
N TRP A 27 12.77 -19.94 15.02
CA TRP A 27 13.29 -18.99 16.00
C TRP A 27 12.51 -17.68 16.05
N LEU A 28 12.02 -17.21 14.91
CA LEU A 28 11.34 -15.92 14.80
C LEU A 28 9.81 -16.07 14.62
N GLY A 29 9.31 -17.30 14.50
CA GLY A 29 7.86 -17.57 14.35
C GLY A 29 7.30 -17.11 12.99
N ILE A 30 8.15 -16.88 12.00
CA ILE A 30 7.76 -16.32 10.70
C ILE A 30 7.02 -17.38 9.88
N GLN A 31 5.71 -17.18 9.68
CA GLN A 31 4.86 -18.11 8.92
C GLN A 31 4.78 -17.78 7.42
N THR A 32 5.29 -16.62 6.98
CA THR A 32 5.26 -16.29 5.54
C THR A 32 6.04 -17.32 4.74
N THR A 33 5.51 -17.66 3.57
CA THR A 33 6.13 -18.55 2.59
C THR A 33 7.15 -17.82 1.71
N GLU A 34 7.19 -16.49 1.76
CA GLU A 34 8.16 -15.66 1.03
C GLU A 34 9.58 -15.91 1.56
N ARG A 35 10.52 -16.22 0.65
CA ARG A 35 11.93 -16.47 0.97
C ARG A 35 12.85 -15.70 0.00
N PRO A 36 13.77 -14.84 0.50
CA PRO A 36 13.94 -14.46 1.91
C PRO A 36 12.72 -13.69 2.46
N PRO A 37 12.45 -13.73 3.78
CA PRO A 37 11.41 -12.89 4.39
C PRO A 37 11.67 -11.39 4.14
N SER A 38 10.62 -10.58 4.17
CA SER A 38 10.78 -9.12 4.15
C SER A 38 11.52 -8.63 5.39
N HIS A 39 12.15 -7.46 5.32
CA HIS A 39 12.82 -6.85 6.47
C HIS A 39 11.84 -6.63 7.63
N TYR A 40 10.60 -6.26 7.33
CA TYR A 40 9.52 -6.13 8.32
C TYR A 40 9.18 -7.47 8.98
N ALA A 41 8.96 -8.52 8.18
CA ALA A 41 8.67 -9.87 8.67
C ALA A 41 9.82 -10.43 9.50
N LEU A 42 11.07 -10.17 9.11
CA LEU A 42 12.27 -10.59 9.82
C LEU A 42 12.37 -9.97 11.23
N LEU A 43 11.97 -8.72 11.36
CA LEU A 43 11.93 -8.03 12.66
C LEU A 43 10.65 -8.33 13.45
N GLY A 44 9.61 -8.87 12.81
CA GLY A 44 8.33 -9.14 13.45
C GLY A 44 7.50 -7.87 13.69
N VAL A 45 7.65 -6.87 12.82
CA VAL A 45 6.85 -5.64 12.81
C VAL A 45 5.90 -5.64 11.60
N PRO A 46 4.83 -4.84 11.61
CA PRO A 46 3.96 -4.70 10.45
C PRO A 46 4.72 -4.19 9.21
N GLU A 47 4.27 -4.61 8.02
CA GLU A 47 4.74 -4.02 6.77
C GLU A 47 4.56 -2.50 6.79
N LEU A 48 5.57 -1.79 6.29
CA LEU A 48 5.60 -0.32 6.23
C LEU A 48 5.57 0.38 7.60
N GLU A 49 6.04 -0.27 8.67
CA GLU A 49 6.23 0.40 9.96
C GLU A 49 7.17 1.62 9.80
N ASP A 50 6.73 2.77 10.30
CA ASP A 50 7.42 4.06 10.21
C ASP A 50 8.14 4.43 11.52
N ASN A 51 7.70 3.86 12.64
CA ASN A 51 8.27 4.18 13.95
C ASN A 51 9.65 3.53 14.13
N VAL A 52 10.69 4.33 13.91
CA VAL A 52 12.10 3.94 14.08
C VAL A 52 12.39 3.34 15.47
N HIS A 53 11.73 3.82 16.53
CA HIS A 53 11.89 3.22 17.86
C HIS A 53 11.30 1.81 17.94
N ALA A 54 10.11 1.61 17.38
CA ALA A 54 9.48 0.28 17.31
C ALA A 54 10.34 -0.71 16.52
N ILE A 55 10.88 -0.28 15.37
CA ILE A 55 11.80 -1.08 14.54
C ILE A 55 13.05 -1.50 15.33
N ASN A 56 13.67 -0.56 16.05
CA ASN A 56 14.86 -0.84 16.85
C ASN A 56 14.59 -1.80 18.02
N GLU A 57 13.46 -1.63 18.73
CA GLU A 57 13.06 -2.54 19.81
C GLU A 57 12.78 -3.95 19.30
N ALA A 58 12.05 -4.07 18.19
CA ALA A 58 11.77 -5.35 17.55
C ALA A 58 13.06 -6.05 17.11
N ALA A 59 14.00 -5.31 16.52
CA ALA A 59 15.31 -5.83 16.15
C ALA A 59 16.13 -6.30 17.36
N ARG A 60 16.10 -5.58 18.49
CA ARG A 60 16.77 -6.03 19.74
C ARG A 60 16.20 -7.36 20.21
N LYS A 61 14.88 -7.52 20.19
CA LYS A 61 14.19 -8.77 20.56
C LYS A 61 14.53 -9.92 19.61
N ALA A 62 14.50 -9.68 18.30
CA ALA A 62 14.87 -10.67 17.29
C ALA A 62 16.33 -11.11 17.45
N LYS A 63 17.27 -10.17 17.56
CA LYS A 63 18.69 -10.47 17.82
C LYS A 63 18.88 -11.27 19.10
N LYS A 64 18.22 -10.90 20.20
CA LYS A 64 18.31 -11.63 21.47
C LYS A 64 17.87 -13.09 21.32
N THR A 65 16.78 -13.33 20.58
CA THR A 65 16.25 -14.69 20.33
C THR A 65 17.23 -15.52 19.50
N VAL A 66 17.76 -14.97 18.41
CA VAL A 66 18.70 -15.69 17.53
C VAL A 66 20.06 -15.91 18.19
N ARG A 67 20.50 -14.99 19.07
CA ARG A 67 21.74 -15.13 19.85
C ARG A 67 21.76 -16.39 20.73
N ALA A 68 20.61 -16.90 21.16
CA ALA A 68 20.54 -18.16 21.90
C ALA A 68 21.07 -19.37 21.11
N TYR A 69 21.08 -19.29 19.77
CA TYR A 69 21.51 -20.35 18.87
C TYR A 69 22.91 -20.13 18.28
N GLN A 70 23.64 -19.10 18.73
CA GLN A 70 24.98 -18.77 18.21
C GLN A 70 26.09 -19.75 18.62
N ILE A 71 25.84 -20.61 19.61
CA ILE A 71 26.81 -21.59 20.10
C ILE A 71 26.35 -22.99 19.69
N GLY A 72 27.28 -23.82 19.21
CA GLY A 72 27.00 -25.21 18.83
C GLY A 72 26.55 -25.37 17.38
N LYS A 73 25.70 -26.38 17.14
CA LYS A 73 25.34 -26.90 15.81
C LYS A 73 24.72 -25.86 14.85
N TYR A 74 24.03 -24.85 15.38
CA TYR A 74 23.30 -23.85 14.57
C TYR A 74 24.06 -22.53 14.41
N ARG A 75 25.34 -22.48 14.82
CA ARG A 75 26.14 -21.25 14.80
C ARG A 75 26.15 -20.55 13.44
N SER A 76 26.36 -21.29 12.34
CA SER A 76 26.43 -20.71 10.99
C SER A 76 25.10 -20.07 10.58
N GLN A 77 23.98 -20.76 10.80
CA GLN A 77 22.63 -20.27 10.51
C GLN A 77 22.27 -19.07 11.39
N ALA A 78 22.58 -19.11 12.69
CA ALA A 78 22.35 -18.01 13.61
C ALA A 78 23.15 -16.75 13.20
N LEU A 79 24.40 -16.91 12.78
CA LEU A 79 25.20 -15.80 12.26
C LEU A 79 24.61 -15.21 10.98
N ALA A 80 24.14 -16.04 10.04
CA ALA A 80 23.50 -15.57 8.82
C ALA A 80 22.23 -14.74 9.13
N VAL A 81 21.34 -15.26 9.96
CA VAL A 81 20.10 -14.56 10.35
C VAL A 81 20.41 -13.25 11.11
N LEU A 82 21.45 -13.22 11.95
CA LEU A 82 21.84 -11.99 12.63
C LEU A 82 22.39 -10.92 11.68
N THR A 83 23.11 -11.32 10.64
CA THR A 83 23.55 -10.42 9.57
C THR A 83 22.34 -9.85 8.82
N GLU A 84 21.38 -10.69 8.46
CA GLU A 84 20.13 -10.26 7.81
C GLU A 84 19.32 -9.29 8.68
N ILE A 85 19.22 -9.55 9.99
CA ILE A 85 18.57 -8.62 10.93
C ILE A 85 19.35 -7.29 10.98
N GLY A 86 20.68 -7.34 10.92
CA GLY A 86 21.52 -6.14 10.83
C GLY A 86 21.23 -5.30 9.58
N GLN A 87 21.13 -5.96 8.42
CA GLN A 87 20.79 -5.34 7.14
C GLN A 87 19.36 -4.76 7.16
N ALA A 88 18.40 -5.49 7.71
CA ALA A 88 17.02 -5.03 7.85
C ALA A 88 16.95 -3.73 8.68
N VAL A 89 17.68 -3.65 9.80
CA VAL A 89 17.75 -2.41 10.59
C VAL A 89 18.39 -1.29 9.79
N ASP A 90 19.53 -1.53 9.13
CA ASP A 90 20.20 -0.51 8.31
C ASP A 90 19.28 0.05 7.22
N VAL A 91 18.52 -0.80 6.53
CA VAL A 91 17.56 -0.33 5.52
C VAL A 91 16.41 0.45 6.16
N LEU A 92 15.79 -0.11 7.20
CA LEU A 92 14.54 0.42 7.75
C LEU A 92 14.72 1.66 8.66
N THR A 93 15.92 1.94 9.16
CA THR A 93 16.17 3.14 9.96
C THR A 93 16.75 4.32 9.17
N HIS A 94 17.21 4.09 7.93
CA HIS A 94 17.70 5.15 7.05
C HIS A 94 16.60 5.59 6.08
N ARG A 95 16.22 6.88 6.14
CA ARG A 95 15.08 7.43 5.39
C ARG A 95 15.08 7.08 3.89
N ASP A 96 16.19 7.29 3.21
CA ASP A 96 16.25 7.09 1.74
C ASP A 96 16.22 5.60 1.37
N LYS A 97 16.92 4.76 2.14
CA LYS A 97 16.91 3.29 1.95
C LYS A 97 15.52 2.71 2.22
N LYS A 98 14.87 3.16 3.30
CA LYS A 98 13.50 2.77 3.66
C LYS A 98 12.53 3.18 2.56
N SER A 99 12.57 4.43 2.10
CA SER A 99 11.68 4.91 1.04
C SER A 99 11.77 4.06 -0.23
N ALA A 100 12.98 3.76 -0.70
CA ALA A 100 13.18 2.89 -1.87
C ALA A 100 12.71 1.45 -1.62
N TYR A 101 12.96 0.92 -0.43
CA TYR A 101 12.51 -0.41 -0.04
C TYR A 101 10.97 -0.50 0.04
N ASP A 102 10.33 0.50 0.64
CA ASP A 102 8.88 0.59 0.82
C ASP A 102 8.16 0.69 -0.51
N ALA A 103 8.68 1.47 -1.46
CA ALA A 103 8.16 1.52 -2.82
C ALA A 103 8.14 0.12 -3.45
N HIS A 104 9.24 -0.65 -3.31
CA HIS A 104 9.28 -2.03 -3.79
C HIS A 104 8.29 -2.94 -3.03
N ARG A 105 8.17 -2.80 -1.71
CA ARG A 105 7.20 -3.58 -0.90
C ARG A 105 5.75 -3.28 -1.26
N LEU A 106 5.43 -2.03 -1.58
CA LEU A 106 4.10 -1.62 -2.06
C LEU A 106 3.79 -2.31 -3.39
N THR A 107 4.70 -2.29 -4.36
CA THR A 107 4.53 -2.97 -5.65
C THR A 107 4.33 -4.48 -5.49
N VAL A 108 5.14 -5.14 -4.64
CA VAL A 108 4.98 -6.58 -4.34
C VAL A 108 3.64 -6.86 -3.65
N SER A 109 3.23 -5.99 -2.73
CA SER A 109 1.96 -6.13 -2.01
C SER A 109 0.76 -5.95 -2.94
N LEU A 110 0.84 -5.00 -3.87
CA LEU A 110 -0.19 -4.77 -4.87
C LEU A 110 -0.36 -5.99 -5.77
N ARG A 111 0.73 -6.53 -6.35
CA ARG A 111 0.66 -7.75 -7.17
C ARG A 111 0.03 -8.92 -6.41
N LYS A 112 0.40 -9.13 -5.15
CA LYS A 112 -0.23 -10.17 -4.32
C LYS A 112 -1.72 -9.91 -4.10
N ALA A 113 -2.12 -8.66 -3.90
CA ALA A 113 -3.52 -8.31 -3.78
C ALA A 113 -4.29 -8.58 -5.09
N GLU A 114 -3.70 -8.26 -6.24
CA GLU A 114 -4.28 -8.57 -7.56
C GLU A 114 -4.43 -10.08 -7.78
N ASP A 115 -3.43 -10.88 -7.40
CA ASP A 115 -3.49 -12.34 -7.48
C ASP A 115 -4.60 -12.94 -6.59
N LEU A 116 -4.91 -12.27 -5.48
CA LEU A 116 -6.00 -12.64 -4.57
C LEU A 116 -7.38 -12.17 -5.05
N PHE A 117 -7.47 -11.33 -6.09
CA PHE A 117 -8.75 -10.83 -6.58
C PHE A 117 -9.56 -11.96 -7.24
N PRO A 118 -10.81 -12.23 -6.80
CA PRO A 118 -11.62 -13.30 -7.38
C PRO A 118 -11.92 -13.05 -8.86
N GLN A 119 -11.40 -13.90 -9.75
CA GLN A 119 -11.54 -13.71 -11.21
C GLN A 119 -12.85 -14.27 -11.80
N THR A 120 -13.47 -15.27 -11.16
CA THR A 120 -14.59 -16.04 -11.73
C THR A 120 -15.97 -15.72 -11.17
N ASP A 121 -16.08 -14.85 -10.16
CA ASP A 121 -17.32 -14.66 -9.39
C ASP A 121 -17.85 -13.23 -9.47
N MET A 122 -18.04 -12.68 -10.68
CA MET A 122 -18.63 -11.34 -10.86
C MET A 122 -20.17 -11.34 -10.82
N ASP A 123 -20.81 -12.52 -10.74
CA ASP A 123 -22.27 -12.69 -10.70
C ASP A 123 -22.88 -12.50 -9.29
N ARG A 124 -22.04 -12.41 -8.25
CA ARG A 124 -22.46 -12.17 -6.87
C ARG A 124 -22.29 -10.70 -6.47
N SER A 125 -22.86 -10.32 -5.33
CA SER A 125 -22.76 -8.94 -4.81
C SER A 125 -21.29 -8.48 -4.76
N LEU A 126 -20.98 -7.38 -5.45
CA LEU A 126 -19.64 -6.78 -5.45
C LEU A 126 -19.19 -6.36 -4.05
N ASP A 127 -20.14 -6.06 -3.16
CA ASP A 127 -19.83 -5.72 -1.77
C ASP A 127 -19.23 -6.91 -1.05
N GLN A 128 -19.87 -8.06 -1.20
CA GLN A 128 -19.38 -9.29 -0.61
C GLN A 128 -18.02 -9.67 -1.22
N LEU A 129 -17.85 -9.50 -2.53
CA LEU A 129 -16.57 -9.74 -3.19
C LEU A 129 -15.47 -8.84 -2.61
N PHE A 130 -15.70 -7.53 -2.49
CA PHE A 130 -14.70 -6.61 -1.94
C PHE A 130 -14.43 -6.91 -0.46
N VAL A 131 -15.45 -7.24 0.34
CA VAL A 131 -15.26 -7.61 1.75
C VAL A 131 -14.38 -8.84 1.86
N GLU A 132 -14.69 -9.91 1.11
CA GLU A 132 -13.90 -11.15 1.12
C GLU A 132 -12.48 -10.92 0.62
N TRP A 133 -12.31 -10.17 -0.46
CA TRP A 133 -11.00 -9.87 -1.03
C TRP A 133 -10.13 -9.05 -0.08
N LEU A 134 -10.63 -7.93 0.45
CA LEU A 134 -9.87 -7.09 1.38
C LEU A 134 -9.59 -7.83 2.70
N THR A 135 -10.51 -8.69 3.15
CA THR A 135 -10.29 -9.54 4.33
C THR A 135 -9.22 -10.59 4.07
N ALA A 136 -9.21 -11.22 2.89
CA ALA A 136 -8.17 -12.16 2.50
C ALA A 136 -6.80 -11.48 2.42
N CYS A 137 -6.73 -10.31 1.79
CA CYS A 137 -5.51 -9.50 1.74
C CYS A 137 -5.00 -9.17 3.15
N ALA A 138 -5.86 -8.68 4.03
CA ALA A 138 -5.51 -8.38 5.42
C ALA A 138 -5.05 -9.63 6.19
N GLY A 139 -5.70 -10.78 5.97
CA GLY A 139 -5.35 -12.06 6.58
C GLY A 139 -3.97 -12.60 6.18
N THR A 140 -3.45 -12.19 5.02
CA THR A 140 -2.08 -12.51 4.59
C THR A 140 -1.02 -11.51 5.10
N GLY A 141 -1.44 -10.47 5.81
CA GLY A 141 -0.56 -9.44 6.36
C GLY A 141 -0.23 -8.29 5.40
N LEU A 142 -0.97 -8.14 4.29
CA LEU A 142 -0.78 -7.02 3.37
C LEU A 142 -1.20 -5.69 4.02
N PRO A 143 -0.52 -4.57 3.71
CA PRO A 143 -0.86 -3.24 4.20
C PRO A 143 -2.06 -2.65 3.43
N VAL A 144 -3.23 -3.28 3.55
CA VAL A 144 -4.41 -3.03 2.69
C VAL A 144 -4.77 -1.56 2.61
N VAL A 145 -4.78 -0.82 3.72
CA VAL A 145 -5.16 0.61 3.73
C VAL A 145 -4.12 1.48 3.01
N GLN A 146 -2.84 1.11 3.05
CA GLN A 146 -1.78 1.83 2.33
C GLN A 146 -1.84 1.58 0.81
N ILE A 147 -2.10 0.34 0.37
CA ILE A 147 -2.18 0.00 -1.07
C ILE A 147 -3.57 0.19 -1.68
N LEU A 148 -4.59 0.55 -0.87
CA LEU A 148 -5.96 0.68 -1.33
C LEU A 148 -6.13 1.61 -2.53
N PRO A 149 -5.50 2.81 -2.59
CA PRO A 149 -5.63 3.69 -3.76
C PRO A 149 -5.21 3.01 -5.07
N ASP A 150 -4.08 2.28 -5.05
CA ASP A 150 -3.57 1.58 -6.23
C ASP A 150 -4.44 0.38 -6.59
N MET A 151 -4.94 -0.36 -5.59
CA MET A 151 -5.93 -1.43 -5.79
C MET A 151 -7.20 -0.91 -6.46
N MET A 152 -7.71 0.25 -6.03
CA MET A 152 -8.92 0.85 -6.61
C MET A 152 -8.66 1.35 -8.03
N GLN A 153 -7.50 1.96 -8.27
CA GLN A 153 -7.09 2.37 -9.62
C GLN A 153 -6.95 1.17 -10.56
N TRP A 154 -6.35 0.07 -10.08
CA TRP A 154 -6.29 -1.19 -10.82
C TRP A 154 -7.69 -1.71 -11.14
N CYS A 155 -8.63 -1.68 -10.19
CA CYS A 155 -10.02 -2.08 -10.43
C CYS A 155 -10.67 -1.23 -11.53
N LEU A 156 -10.51 0.09 -11.47
CA LEU A 156 -11.08 1.03 -12.44
C LEU A 156 -10.52 0.86 -13.86
N LYS A 157 -9.27 0.40 -14.00
CA LYS A 157 -8.67 0.08 -15.31
C LYS A 157 -9.28 -1.18 -15.96
N ARG A 158 -9.98 -2.02 -15.20
CA ARG A 158 -10.62 -3.24 -15.75
C ARG A 158 -11.86 -2.87 -16.54
N ASN A 159 -12.11 -3.61 -17.63
CA ASN A 159 -13.31 -3.45 -18.45
C ASN A 159 -14.56 -4.03 -17.75
N PHE A 160 -14.96 -3.40 -16.64
CA PHE A 160 -16.09 -3.79 -15.83
C PHE A 160 -17.03 -2.60 -15.62
N ALA A 161 -18.34 -2.85 -15.71
CA ALA A 161 -19.36 -1.85 -15.44
C ALA A 161 -19.56 -1.73 -13.92
N TRP A 162 -18.74 -0.90 -13.27
CA TRP A 162 -18.84 -0.65 -11.84
C TRP A 162 -20.19 -0.01 -11.50
N PRO A 163 -20.99 -0.58 -10.57
CA PRO A 163 -22.23 0.03 -10.15
C PRO A 163 -21.90 1.33 -9.43
N ARG A 164 -22.65 2.37 -9.81
CA ARG A 164 -22.57 3.70 -9.22
C ARG A 164 -23.58 3.79 -8.07
N ARG A 165 -23.22 4.50 -7.01
CA ARG A 165 -23.87 4.36 -5.70
C ARG A 165 -23.87 5.66 -4.92
N GLY A 166 -24.80 5.69 -3.94
CA GLY A 166 -24.92 6.81 -3.02
C GLY A 166 -25.47 8.06 -3.70
N GLU A 167 -25.47 9.16 -2.97
CA GLU A 167 -25.98 10.44 -3.44
C GLU A 167 -25.06 11.07 -4.50
N GLU A 168 -23.77 10.79 -4.40
CA GLU A 168 -22.72 11.31 -5.29
C GLU A 168 -22.51 10.45 -6.54
N ASP A 169 -23.33 9.40 -6.73
CA ASP A 169 -23.28 8.48 -7.87
C ASP A 169 -21.85 7.98 -8.15
N LEU A 170 -21.14 7.53 -7.11
CA LEU A 170 -19.74 7.12 -7.22
C LEU A 170 -19.62 5.63 -7.58
N PRO A 171 -18.71 5.24 -8.48
CA PRO A 171 -18.38 3.83 -8.64
C PRO A 171 -17.73 3.31 -7.35
N LEU A 172 -18.06 2.08 -6.93
CA LEU A 172 -17.59 1.49 -5.66
C LEU A 172 -16.08 1.70 -5.39
N PRO A 173 -15.15 1.43 -6.34
CA PRO A 173 -13.73 1.64 -6.08
C PRO A 173 -13.38 3.09 -5.72
N MET A 174 -14.05 4.06 -6.36
CA MET A 174 -13.82 5.47 -6.12
C MET A 174 -14.37 5.93 -4.77
N GLY A 175 -15.57 5.47 -4.41
CA GLY A 175 -16.15 5.72 -3.10
C GLY A 175 -15.24 5.20 -1.98
N LEU A 176 -14.70 3.98 -2.13
CA LEU A 176 -13.82 3.37 -1.16
C LEU A 176 -12.47 4.10 -1.04
N TRP A 177 -11.90 4.56 -2.15
CA TRP A 177 -10.70 5.39 -2.16
C TRP A 177 -10.91 6.71 -1.42
N LEU A 178 -11.97 7.47 -1.76
CA LEU A 178 -12.27 8.77 -1.14
C LEU A 178 -12.47 8.60 0.37
N TYR A 179 -13.26 7.59 0.76
CA TYR A 179 -13.51 7.28 2.15
C TYR A 179 -12.22 6.99 2.93
N ARG A 180 -11.29 6.23 2.34
CA ARG A 180 -9.99 5.95 2.95
C ARG A 180 -9.16 7.20 3.17
N ASP A 181 -9.04 8.05 2.15
CA ASP A 181 -8.23 9.26 2.25
C ASP A 181 -8.77 10.19 3.33
N VAL A 182 -10.10 10.40 3.33
CA VAL A 182 -10.74 11.25 4.33
C VAL A 182 -10.62 10.65 5.74
N ALA A 183 -10.81 9.34 5.91
CA ALA A 183 -10.67 8.68 7.21
C ALA A 183 -9.25 8.84 7.78
N ILE A 184 -8.21 8.73 6.93
CA ILE A 184 -6.82 8.94 7.33
C ILE A 184 -6.58 10.39 7.71
N VAL A 185 -6.97 11.35 6.86
CA VAL A 185 -6.76 12.78 7.14
C VAL A 185 -7.50 13.19 8.41
N ALA A 186 -8.76 12.78 8.58
CA ALA A 186 -9.55 13.07 9.76
C ALA A 186 -8.93 12.51 11.05
N ARG A 187 -8.20 11.39 10.96
CA ARG A 187 -7.52 10.79 12.10
C ARG A 187 -6.16 11.44 12.39
N CYS A 188 -5.38 11.72 11.35
CA CYS A 188 -3.98 12.12 11.47
C CYS A 188 -3.77 13.65 11.51
N VAL A 189 -4.74 14.43 11.03
CA VAL A 189 -4.67 15.90 11.00
C VAL A 189 -5.69 16.46 11.98
N GLU A 190 -5.21 17.04 13.08
CA GLU A 190 -6.06 17.55 14.15
C GLU A 190 -6.61 18.95 13.80
N ARG A 191 -7.69 18.99 13.01
CA ARG A 191 -8.47 20.21 12.73
C ARG A 191 -9.87 20.08 13.34
N GLY A 192 -10.22 20.96 14.28
CA GLY A 192 -11.52 20.95 14.97
C GLY A 192 -11.70 19.83 16.01
N PRO A 193 -12.94 19.60 16.49
CA PRO A 193 -13.27 18.53 17.43
C PRO A 193 -13.25 17.12 16.80
N PHE A 194 -12.78 16.12 17.55
CA PHE A 194 -12.70 14.74 17.07
C PHE A 194 -14.07 14.16 16.67
N GLU A 195 -15.11 14.41 17.47
CA GLU A 195 -16.47 13.89 17.21
C GLU A 195 -17.04 14.42 15.89
N ARG A 196 -16.81 15.69 15.58
CA ARG A 196 -17.23 16.31 14.32
C ARG A 196 -16.48 15.74 13.13
N ARG A 197 -15.17 15.49 13.26
CA ARG A 197 -14.40 14.81 12.21
C ARG A 197 -14.89 13.38 11.97
N ALA A 198 -15.24 12.65 13.04
CA ALA A 198 -15.81 11.32 12.93
C ALA A 198 -17.17 11.33 12.23
N GLU A 199 -18.03 12.32 12.51
CA GLU A 199 -19.30 12.49 11.82
C GLU A 199 -19.11 12.83 10.33
N ALA A 200 -18.16 13.71 9.99
CA ALA A 200 -17.82 14.01 8.61
C ALA A 200 -17.36 12.77 7.82
N VAL A 201 -16.53 11.90 8.44
CA VAL A 201 -16.13 10.62 7.83
C VAL A 201 -17.34 9.71 7.60
N LYS A 202 -18.30 9.68 8.55
CA LYS A 202 -19.54 8.91 8.43
C LYS A 202 -20.46 9.45 7.35
N GLN A 203 -20.58 10.78 7.21
CA GLN A 203 -21.33 11.41 6.12
C GLN A 203 -20.78 10.98 4.77
N ILE A 204 -19.45 10.99 4.59
CA ILE A 204 -18.81 10.55 3.34
C ILE A 204 -19.04 9.06 3.09
N GLN A 205 -19.04 8.22 4.13
CA GLN A 205 -19.41 6.81 3.99
C GLN A 205 -20.82 6.66 3.40
N GLN A 206 -21.79 7.40 3.94
CA GLN A 206 -23.19 7.36 3.53
C GLN A 206 -23.37 7.91 2.12
N ALA A 207 -22.77 9.06 1.83
CA ALA A 207 -22.81 9.71 0.52
C ALA A 207 -22.20 8.86 -0.59
N ALA A 208 -21.13 8.09 -0.29
CA ALA A 208 -20.52 7.13 -1.21
C ALA A 208 -21.27 5.79 -1.29
N GLY A 209 -22.33 5.58 -0.49
CA GLY A 209 -23.10 4.33 -0.48
C GLY A 209 -22.27 3.11 -0.04
N LEU A 210 -21.31 3.30 0.88
CA LEU A 210 -20.41 2.23 1.33
C LEU A 210 -21.04 1.41 2.48
N PRO A 211 -21.08 0.07 2.36
CA PRO A 211 -21.54 -0.79 3.44
C PRO A 211 -20.59 -0.71 4.64
N GLU A 212 -21.16 -0.83 5.85
CA GLU A 212 -20.39 -0.73 7.10
C GLU A 212 -19.29 -1.80 7.20
N SER A 213 -19.49 -2.97 6.59
CA SER A 213 -18.49 -4.04 6.54
C SER A 213 -17.20 -3.60 5.84
N LEU A 214 -17.29 -2.88 4.73
CA LEU A 214 -16.13 -2.33 4.02
C LEU A 214 -15.52 -1.14 4.76
N SER A 215 -16.37 -0.24 5.23
CA SER A 215 -15.92 0.99 5.89
C SER A 215 -15.16 0.69 7.20
N ARG A 216 -15.57 -0.37 7.91
CA ARG A 216 -14.95 -0.86 9.13
C ARG A 216 -13.54 -1.41 8.89
N LEU A 217 -13.26 -2.06 7.76
CA LEU A 217 -11.91 -2.57 7.45
C LEU A 217 -10.88 -1.44 7.39
N VAL A 218 -11.25 -0.33 6.75
CA VAL A 218 -10.39 0.86 6.63
C VAL A 218 -10.26 1.57 7.98
N VAL A 219 -11.38 1.92 8.60
CA VAL A 219 -11.38 2.69 9.85
C VAL A 219 -10.72 1.94 10.99
N MET A 220 -10.95 0.63 11.14
CA MET A 220 -10.29 -0.13 12.21
C MET A 220 -8.78 -0.11 12.11
N ASP A 221 -8.23 -0.14 10.89
CA ASP A 221 -6.78 -0.12 10.73
C ASP A 221 -6.20 1.27 11.03
N VAL A 222 -6.84 2.31 10.49
CA VAL A 222 -6.50 3.73 10.75
C VAL A 222 -6.52 4.04 12.25
N PHE A 223 -7.52 3.52 12.97
CA PHE A 223 -7.63 3.71 14.42
C PHE A 223 -6.58 2.95 15.22
N ARG A 224 -6.25 1.72 14.83
CA ARG A 224 -5.27 0.88 15.54
C ARG A 224 -3.85 1.38 15.35
N ARG A 225 -3.54 1.95 14.18
CA ARG A 225 -2.17 2.28 13.77
C ARG A 225 -2.05 3.69 13.16
N PRO A 226 -2.52 4.76 13.82
CA PRO A 226 -2.51 6.11 13.24
C PRO A 226 -1.09 6.61 12.89
N GLN A 227 -0.07 6.17 13.63
CA GLN A 227 1.31 6.52 13.38
C GLN A 227 1.84 5.98 12.03
N SER A 228 1.33 4.83 11.57
CA SER A 228 1.71 4.21 10.29
C SER A 228 1.16 4.96 9.08
N PHE A 229 0.33 5.99 9.28
CA PHE A 229 -0.22 6.84 8.23
C PHE A 229 0.29 8.29 8.32
N ALA A 230 0.92 8.67 9.42
CA ALA A 230 1.29 10.05 9.71
C ALA A 230 2.27 10.66 8.70
N LEU A 231 3.09 9.82 8.06
CA LEU A 231 4.09 10.24 7.07
C LEU A 231 3.59 10.12 5.62
N MET A 232 2.33 9.75 5.40
CA MET A 232 1.81 9.60 4.05
C MET A 232 1.72 10.95 3.32
N PRO A 233 1.91 10.97 1.99
CA PRO A 233 1.86 12.20 1.19
C PRO A 233 0.57 12.99 1.40
N GLU A 234 -0.57 12.31 1.51
CA GLU A 234 -1.89 12.95 1.66
C GLU A 234 -2.03 13.61 3.04
N VAL A 235 -1.50 13.00 4.11
CA VAL A 235 -1.52 13.60 5.45
C VAL A 235 -0.64 14.84 5.50
N ARG A 236 0.56 14.76 4.91
CA ARG A 236 1.46 15.91 4.81
C ARG A 236 0.83 17.03 3.97
N LEU A 237 0.23 16.69 2.83
CA LEU A 237 -0.42 17.67 1.96
C LEU A 237 -1.64 18.29 2.64
N ALA A 238 -2.44 17.51 3.37
CA ALA A 238 -3.55 18.03 4.18
C ALA A 238 -3.07 19.02 5.26
N ALA A 239 -1.92 18.75 5.88
CA ALA A 239 -1.33 19.61 6.89
C ALA A 239 -0.78 20.92 6.28
N GLU A 240 0.00 20.82 5.21
CA GLU A 240 0.74 21.93 4.59
C GLU A 240 -0.12 22.75 3.61
N GLN A 241 -0.89 22.07 2.75
CA GLN A 241 -1.62 22.64 1.62
C GLN A 241 -3.02 22.00 1.46
N PRO A 242 -3.92 22.15 2.46
CA PRO A 242 -5.23 21.49 2.48
C PRO A 242 -6.09 21.77 1.23
N ARG A 243 -5.96 22.98 0.66
CA ARG A 243 -6.67 23.38 -0.57
C ARG A 243 -6.21 22.58 -1.79
N GLU A 244 -4.91 22.28 -1.87
CA GLU A 244 -4.36 21.48 -2.95
C GLU A 244 -4.87 20.04 -2.85
N LEU A 245 -4.91 19.47 -1.64
CA LEU A 245 -5.46 18.13 -1.44
C LEU A 245 -6.95 18.06 -1.80
N LEU A 246 -7.76 19.03 -1.39
CA LEU A 246 -9.18 19.09 -1.79
C LEU A 246 -9.33 19.10 -3.31
N GLN A 247 -8.50 19.89 -4.01
CA GLN A 247 -8.52 19.94 -5.47
C GLN A 247 -8.05 18.63 -6.09
N GLN A 248 -7.04 17.95 -5.52
CA GLN A 248 -6.63 16.62 -5.97
C GLN A 248 -7.77 15.61 -5.82
N TRP A 249 -8.53 15.68 -4.73
CA TRP A 249 -9.71 14.84 -4.55
C TRP A 249 -10.76 15.06 -5.63
N VAL A 250 -11.14 16.33 -5.86
CA VAL A 250 -12.11 16.70 -6.91
C VAL A 250 -11.63 16.28 -8.29
N ASN A 251 -10.36 16.50 -8.62
CA ASN A 251 -9.79 16.13 -9.93
C ASN A 251 -9.83 14.62 -10.18
N ARG A 252 -9.55 13.81 -9.15
CA ARG A 252 -9.57 12.34 -9.29
C ARG A 252 -10.98 11.81 -9.47
N LEU A 253 -11.96 12.39 -8.80
CA LEU A 253 -13.38 12.09 -9.02
C LEU A 253 -13.79 12.43 -10.46
N ALA A 254 -13.42 13.62 -10.94
CA ALA A 254 -13.73 14.07 -12.29
C ALA A 254 -13.13 13.14 -13.36
N ALA A 255 -11.93 12.59 -13.13
CA ALA A 255 -11.30 11.62 -14.02
C ALA A 255 -12.07 10.30 -14.17
N CYS A 256 -13.05 10.03 -13.29
CA CYS A 256 -13.92 8.84 -13.33
C CYS A 256 -15.39 9.21 -13.61
N ASP A 257 -15.61 10.34 -14.30
CA ASP A 257 -16.95 10.88 -14.61
C ASP A 257 -17.83 11.02 -13.34
N ALA A 258 -17.22 11.38 -12.22
CA ALA A 258 -17.90 11.69 -10.97
C ALA A 258 -17.65 13.14 -10.58
N ALA A 259 -18.65 13.79 -9.99
CA ALA A 259 -18.51 15.16 -9.52
C ALA A 259 -19.29 15.34 -8.22
N ILE A 260 -18.62 15.92 -7.23
CA ILE A 260 -19.25 16.31 -5.97
C ILE A 260 -19.61 17.80 -6.08
N PRO A 261 -20.90 18.19 -5.96
CA PRO A 261 -21.30 19.59 -5.99
C PRO A 261 -20.66 20.38 -4.84
N GLN A 262 -20.25 21.63 -5.09
CA GLN A 262 -19.61 22.49 -4.08
C GLN A 262 -20.48 22.81 -2.85
N ARG A 263 -21.79 22.58 -2.93
CA ARG A 263 -22.77 22.81 -1.85
C ARG A 263 -23.44 21.50 -1.39
N SER A 264 -22.78 20.38 -1.63
CA SER A 264 -23.21 19.09 -1.10
C SER A 264 -22.65 18.89 0.30
N ASP A 265 -23.37 18.13 1.12
CA ASP A 265 -22.92 17.71 2.44
C ASP A 265 -21.57 16.97 2.36
N THR A 266 -21.33 16.22 1.29
CA THR A 266 -20.05 15.54 1.03
C THR A 266 -18.90 16.53 0.86
N PHE A 267 -19.09 17.58 0.07
CA PHE A 267 -18.08 18.62 -0.11
C PHE A 267 -17.78 19.36 1.19
N GLU A 268 -18.82 19.69 1.95
CA GLU A 268 -18.70 20.33 3.26
C GLU A 268 -17.95 19.44 4.25
N ALA A 269 -18.25 18.14 4.30
CA ALA A 269 -17.53 17.16 5.12
C ALA A 269 -16.04 17.07 4.77
N MET A 270 -15.71 17.02 3.46
CA MET A 270 -14.32 17.03 2.98
C MET A 270 -13.61 18.32 3.36
N ALA A 271 -14.25 19.47 3.16
CA ALA A 271 -13.71 20.78 3.49
C ALA A 271 -13.50 20.93 5.01
N PHE A 272 -14.44 20.46 5.83
CA PHE A 272 -14.35 20.47 7.29
C PHE A 272 -13.17 19.64 7.80
N VAL A 273 -12.98 18.42 7.28
CA VAL A 273 -11.83 17.56 7.65
C VAL A 273 -10.49 18.24 7.33
N LEU A 274 -10.46 19.05 6.28
CA LEU A 274 -9.29 19.84 5.88
C LEU A 274 -9.21 21.20 6.59
N GLY A 275 -10.15 21.54 7.48
CA GLY A 275 -10.26 22.84 8.16
C GLY A 275 -10.37 24.02 7.19
N LEU A 276 -11.10 23.83 6.10
CA LEU A 276 -11.44 24.85 5.10
C LEU A 276 -12.85 25.41 5.31
N ALA A 277 -13.65 24.78 6.18
CA ALA A 277 -14.98 25.20 6.58
C ALA A 277 -15.08 25.26 8.12
N GLU A 278 -15.83 26.24 8.63
CA GLU A 278 -16.20 26.40 10.04
C GLU A 278 -17.23 25.33 10.46
N GLU A 279 -17.56 25.29 11.76
CA GLU A 279 -18.49 24.31 12.32
C GLU A 279 -19.94 24.44 11.79
N ASP A 280 -20.29 25.61 11.25
CA ASP A 280 -21.58 25.91 10.63
C ASP A 280 -21.58 25.69 9.11
N GLY A 281 -20.47 25.20 8.53
CA GLY A 281 -20.28 25.02 7.10
C GLY A 281 -19.79 26.28 6.37
N SER A 282 -19.61 27.41 7.05
CA SER A 282 -19.12 28.65 6.45
C SER A 282 -17.66 28.52 6.02
N PRO A 283 -17.26 28.97 4.82
CA PRO A 283 -15.87 28.87 4.37
C PRO A 283 -14.94 29.80 5.18
N ILE A 284 -13.81 29.28 5.66
CA ILE A 284 -12.87 30.01 6.57
C ILE A 284 -12.06 31.11 5.84
N ALA A 285 -11.96 31.10 4.51
CA ALA A 285 -11.46 32.23 3.71
C ALA A 285 -11.74 32.00 2.21
N GLU A 286 -12.40 33.00 1.57
CA GLU A 286 -12.79 33.16 0.15
C GLU A 286 -12.90 31.87 -0.72
N PRO A 287 -14.07 31.60 -1.33
CA PRO A 287 -14.30 30.35 -2.04
C PRO A 287 -13.35 30.24 -3.24
N ILE A 288 -12.47 29.23 -3.22
CA ILE A 288 -11.93 28.70 -4.47
C ILE A 288 -13.16 28.22 -5.24
N ARG A 289 -13.42 28.78 -6.43
CA ARG A 289 -14.30 28.15 -7.40
C ARG A 289 -13.50 26.98 -7.97
N PRO A 290 -13.68 25.71 -7.54
CA PRO A 290 -13.11 24.61 -8.31
C PRO A 290 -13.69 24.74 -9.70
N GLN A 291 -12.81 24.93 -10.68
CA GLN A 291 -13.21 24.74 -12.07
C GLN A 291 -13.66 23.29 -12.14
N ILE A 292 -14.95 23.07 -12.36
CA ILE A 292 -15.44 21.78 -12.84
C ILE A 292 -14.83 21.66 -14.23
N ILE A 293 -13.63 21.09 -14.31
CA ILE A 293 -13.11 20.61 -15.56
C ILE A 293 -13.98 19.40 -15.87
N VAL A 294 -14.99 19.59 -16.73
CA VAL A 294 -15.57 18.47 -17.47
C VAL A 294 -14.37 17.81 -18.12
N ALA A 295 -14.01 16.60 -17.66
CA ALA A 295 -12.84 15.91 -18.12
C ALA A 295 -12.90 15.83 -19.64
N GLN A 296 -12.03 16.57 -20.33
CA GLN A 296 -11.73 16.21 -21.71
C GLN A 296 -11.12 14.81 -21.63
N LYS A 297 -11.81 13.84 -22.22
CA LYS A 297 -11.35 12.45 -22.31
C LYS A 297 -9.85 12.49 -22.66
N PRO A 298 -8.96 11.89 -21.84
CA PRO A 298 -7.53 11.98 -22.06
C PRO A 298 -7.23 11.54 -23.49
N SER A 299 -6.36 12.28 -24.18
CA SER A 299 -6.08 11.96 -25.57
C SER A 299 -5.60 10.50 -25.65
N PRO A 300 -5.97 9.75 -26.70
CA PRO A 300 -5.54 8.36 -26.85
C PRO A 300 -4.01 8.20 -26.76
N LEU A 301 -3.26 9.25 -27.11
CA LEU A 301 -1.81 9.31 -27.01
C LEU A 301 -1.30 9.35 -25.56
N VAL A 302 -1.99 10.04 -24.65
CA VAL A 302 -1.63 10.07 -23.22
C VAL A 302 -1.85 8.70 -22.58
N LEU A 303 -3.00 8.07 -22.85
CA LEU A 303 -3.28 6.72 -22.36
C LEU A 303 -2.30 5.68 -22.91
N LEU A 304 -1.93 5.81 -24.18
CA LEU A 304 -0.92 4.95 -24.81
C LEU A 304 0.48 5.20 -24.23
N TRP A 305 0.83 6.46 -23.95
CA TRP A 305 2.10 6.81 -23.32
C TRP A 305 2.22 6.24 -21.91
N ASP A 306 1.15 6.34 -21.11
CA ASP A 306 1.13 5.80 -19.76
C ASP A 306 1.20 4.26 -19.77
N ASP A 307 0.51 3.56 -20.69
CA ASP A 307 0.64 2.09 -20.84
C ASP A 307 2.04 1.67 -21.31
N VAL A 308 2.65 2.42 -22.24
CA VAL A 308 4.03 2.17 -22.70
C VAL A 308 5.02 2.38 -21.55
N ARG A 309 4.83 3.41 -20.73
CA ARG A 309 5.65 3.72 -19.57
C ARG A 309 5.56 2.64 -18.49
N ASP A 310 4.35 2.24 -18.10
CA ASP A 310 4.13 1.19 -17.10
C ASP A 310 4.78 -0.15 -17.53
N ARG A 311 4.68 -0.50 -18.82
CA ARG A 311 5.33 -1.70 -19.38
C ARG A 311 6.85 -1.59 -19.42
N LEU A 312 7.37 -0.41 -19.74
CA LEU A 312 8.81 -0.10 -19.73
C LEU A 312 9.39 -0.26 -18.32
N ASP A 313 8.74 0.31 -17.32
CA ASP A 313 9.17 0.22 -15.92
C ASP A 313 9.16 -1.24 -15.44
N THR A 314 8.15 -2.01 -15.85
CA THR A 314 8.08 -3.46 -15.57
C THR A 314 9.25 -4.23 -16.22
N VAL A 315 9.58 -3.93 -17.48
CA VAL A 315 10.72 -4.57 -18.18
C VAL A 315 12.05 -4.17 -17.54
N LEU A 316 12.18 -2.90 -17.12
CA LEU A 316 13.37 -2.39 -16.48
C LEU A 316 13.60 -3.08 -15.12
N ASP A 317 12.55 -3.24 -14.32
CA ASP A 317 12.61 -3.92 -13.02
C ASP A 317 13.02 -5.39 -13.16
N VAL A 318 12.45 -6.10 -14.15
CA VAL A 318 12.84 -7.48 -14.48
C VAL A 318 14.30 -7.54 -14.96
N ALA A 319 14.73 -6.60 -15.82
CA ALA A 319 16.10 -6.55 -16.32
C ALA A 319 17.13 -6.24 -15.22
N MET A 320 16.77 -5.44 -14.22
CA MET A 320 17.65 -5.06 -13.10
C MET A 320 17.75 -6.16 -12.03
N THR A 321 16.73 -7.00 -11.90
CA THR A 321 16.67 -8.07 -10.88
C THR A 321 17.20 -9.43 -11.36
N LEU A 322 17.16 -9.70 -12.67
CA LEU A 322 17.63 -10.97 -13.27
C LEU A 322 19.15 -11.25 -13.14
N PRO A 323 20.07 -10.28 -13.31
CA PRO A 323 21.51 -10.54 -13.27
C PRO A 323 22.01 -11.02 -11.90
N ALA A 324 21.35 -10.59 -10.82
CA ALA A 324 21.64 -11.04 -9.46
C ALA A 324 21.21 -12.50 -9.21
N ARG A 325 20.24 -13.00 -9.97
CA ARG A 325 19.62 -14.31 -9.75
C ARG A 325 20.16 -15.40 -10.68
N TYR A 326 20.61 -15.05 -11.89
CA TYR A 326 21.14 -16.00 -12.88
C TYR A 326 22.31 -15.44 -13.72
N PRO A 327 23.54 -15.43 -13.19
CA PRO A 327 24.70 -14.83 -13.87
C PRO A 327 25.09 -15.55 -15.18
N GLN A 328 24.72 -16.82 -15.35
CA GLN A 328 25.01 -17.62 -16.55
C GLN A 328 24.26 -17.16 -17.82
N TYR A 329 23.24 -16.30 -17.71
CA TYR A 329 22.45 -15.78 -18.84
C TYR A 329 22.74 -14.30 -19.16
N LEU A 330 23.79 -13.71 -18.57
CA LEU A 330 24.22 -12.33 -18.88
C LEU A 330 24.36 -12.00 -20.38
N PRO A 331 24.95 -12.86 -21.24
CA PRO A 331 25.07 -12.54 -22.66
C PRO A 331 23.73 -12.58 -23.41
N THR A 332 22.80 -13.46 -23.04
CA THR A 332 21.46 -13.50 -23.64
C THR A 332 20.59 -12.35 -23.17
N LEU A 333 20.69 -11.96 -21.89
CA LEU A 333 19.99 -10.80 -21.33
C LEU A 333 20.42 -9.48 -22.00
N ARG A 334 21.70 -9.34 -22.38
CA ARG A 334 22.18 -8.19 -23.16
C ARG A 334 21.50 -8.06 -24.51
N TRP A 335 21.31 -9.16 -25.24
CA TRP A 335 20.62 -9.15 -26.52
C TRP A 335 19.13 -8.80 -26.38
N VAL A 336 18.47 -9.32 -25.35
CA VAL A 336 17.08 -8.98 -25.03
C VAL A 336 16.93 -7.50 -24.69
N ALA A 337 17.85 -6.93 -23.91
CA ALA A 337 17.83 -5.50 -23.58
C ALA A 337 18.03 -4.60 -24.81
N ILE A 338 18.92 -4.98 -25.74
CA ILE A 338 19.13 -4.25 -27.00
C ILE A 338 17.87 -4.30 -27.88
N LEU A 339 17.24 -5.48 -27.99
CA LEU A 339 16.00 -5.66 -28.76
C LEU A 339 14.84 -4.84 -28.16
N ALA A 340 14.68 -4.89 -26.84
CA ALA A 340 13.68 -4.10 -26.13
C ALA A 340 13.90 -2.60 -26.29
N GLY A 341 15.15 -2.13 -26.18
CA GLY A 341 15.52 -0.73 -26.44
C GLY A 341 15.22 -0.28 -27.86
N GLY A 342 15.44 -1.16 -28.85
CA GLY A 342 15.09 -0.90 -30.25
C GLY A 342 13.58 -0.76 -30.47
N ILE A 343 12.77 -1.62 -29.83
CA ILE A 343 11.30 -1.55 -29.90
C ILE A 343 10.79 -0.25 -29.27
N VAL A 344 11.33 0.13 -28.11
CA VAL A 344 10.96 1.36 -27.41
C VAL A 344 11.28 2.59 -28.26
N LEU A 345 12.47 2.64 -28.86
CA LEU A 345 12.86 3.73 -29.75
C LEU A 345 11.92 3.81 -30.96
N ALA A 346 11.53 2.68 -31.55
CA ALA A 346 10.59 2.64 -32.66
C ALA A 346 9.19 3.16 -32.27
N ILE A 347 8.71 2.83 -31.06
CA ILE A 347 7.44 3.34 -30.52
C ILE A 347 7.51 4.84 -30.28
N ILE A 348 8.61 5.35 -29.69
CA ILE A 348 8.82 6.80 -29.48
C ILE A 348 8.83 7.54 -30.83
N VAL A 349 9.54 7.02 -31.82
CA VAL A 349 9.58 7.62 -33.17
C VAL A 349 8.20 7.62 -33.83
N ALA A 350 7.44 6.52 -33.71
CA ALA A 350 6.08 6.44 -34.22
C ALA A 350 5.13 7.43 -33.53
N LEU A 351 5.26 7.61 -32.21
CA LEU A 351 4.48 8.60 -31.44
C LEU A 351 4.83 10.04 -31.81
N VAL A 352 6.12 10.35 -31.99
CA VAL A 352 6.58 11.67 -32.43
C VAL A 352 6.08 12.00 -33.83
N LEU A 353 6.10 11.02 -34.75
CA LEU A 353 5.54 11.17 -36.10
C LEU A 353 4.01 11.35 -36.07
N ALA A 354 3.30 10.60 -35.23
CA ALA A 354 1.85 10.71 -35.09
C ALA A 354 1.40 12.03 -34.44
N ALA A 355 2.25 12.66 -33.62
CA ALA A 355 1.99 13.97 -33.03
C ALA A 355 2.34 15.16 -33.95
N ALA A 356 3.06 14.91 -35.05
CA ALA A 356 3.46 15.91 -36.05
C ALA A 356 2.53 15.98 -37.28
N LEU A 357 1.57 15.05 -37.37
CA LEU A 357 0.46 15.00 -38.34
C LEU A 357 -0.82 15.52 -37.68
#